data_AF-A0A820K3X9-F1
#
_entry.id   AF-A0A820K3X9-F1
#
_cell.length_a   1.000
_cell.length_b   1.000
_cell.length_c   1.000
_cell.angle_alpha   90.00
_cell.angle_beta   90.00
_cell.angle_gamma   90.00
#
_symmetry.space_group_name_H-M   'P 1'
#
loop_
_entity.id
_entity.type
_entity.pdbx_description
1 polymer ?
#
loop_
_entity_poly.entity_id
_entity_poly.type
_entity_poly.pdbx_seq_one_letter_code
_entity_poly.pdbx_strand_id
1 'polypeptide(L)'
;MNKLLISFQIDRSFNNLQSIRIDNIPKDKLISLLVHLSELPCLHALNIQTTDSIEDLNQIYQLIFSLPKLKSNELYLCGCECSISIPVSNNTKISPIEYLKIGHS
;
A
#
# COMPACT_ATOMS: atom_id res chain seq x y z
N MET A 1 -5.51 15.97 -24.55
CA MET A 1 -4.80 16.24 -23.28
C MET A 1 -3.68 15.22 -23.16
N ASN A 2 -2.42 15.64 -23.28
CA ASN A 2 -1.27 14.77 -23.09
C ASN A 2 -1.10 14.51 -21.58
N LYS A 3 -1.53 13.35 -21.10
CA LYS A 3 -1.11 12.86 -19.77
C LYS A 3 0.37 12.52 -19.88
N LEU A 4 1.23 13.37 -19.32
CA LEU A 4 2.60 13.01 -18.99
C LEU A 4 2.53 11.82 -18.01
N LEU A 5 2.67 10.61 -18.54
CA LEU A 5 2.89 9.40 -17.76
C LEU A 5 4.33 9.43 -17.28
N ILE A 6 4.57 10.14 -16.18
CA ILE A 6 5.84 10.02 -15.46
C ILE A 6 5.84 8.61 -14.86
N SER A 7 6.64 7.70 -15.43
CA SER A 7 6.86 6.38 -14.85
C SER A 7 7.69 6.56 -13.59
N PHE A 8 7.05 6.54 -12.43
CA PHE A 8 7.71 6.60 -11.15
C PHE A 8 8.30 5.21 -10.85
N GLN A 9 9.61 5.02 -11.04
CA GLN A 9 10.31 3.79 -10.66
C GLN A 9 10.91 3.97 -9.27
N ILE A 10 10.29 3.31 -8.28
CA ILE A 10 10.88 3.12 -6.97
C ILE A 10 11.64 1.80 -7.01
N ASP A 11 12.93 1.84 -6.71
CA ASP A 11 13.79 0.67 -6.67
C ASP A 11 14.70 0.70 -5.43
N ARG A 12 15.64 -0.24 -5.39
CA ARG A 12 16.58 -0.42 -4.27
C ARG A 12 17.57 0.74 -4.07
N SER A 13 17.66 1.69 -5.00
CA SER A 13 18.48 2.90 -4.81
C SER A 13 17.92 3.82 -3.72
N PHE A 14 16.63 3.71 -3.40
CA PHE A 14 15.95 4.40 -2.29
C PHE A 14 16.14 3.68 -0.94
N ASN A 15 17.34 3.19 -0.66
CA ASN A 15 17.65 2.38 0.52
C ASN A 15 17.39 3.07 1.86
N ASN A 16 17.42 4.40 1.90
CA ASN A 16 17.15 5.22 3.10
C ASN A 16 15.74 5.82 3.12
N LEU A 17 14.87 5.47 2.17
CA LEU A 17 13.50 6.01 2.13
C LEU A 17 12.68 5.45 3.30
N GLN A 18 12.29 6.34 4.21
CA GLN A 18 11.57 5.96 5.43
C GLN A 18 10.06 6.18 5.36
N SER A 19 9.63 7.15 4.56
CA SER A 19 8.23 7.50 4.43
C SER A 19 7.90 7.82 3.00
N ILE A 20 6.75 7.36 2.54
CA ILE A 20 6.22 7.72 1.23
C ILE A 20 4.72 8.01 1.31
N ARG A 21 4.31 9.06 0.62
CA ARG A 21 2.91 9.41 0.37
C ARG A 21 2.66 9.37 -1.13
N ILE A 22 1.60 8.68 -1.53
CA ILE A 22 1.22 8.51 -2.93
C ILE A 22 -0.26 8.80 -3.04
N ASP A 23 -0.57 9.92 -3.69
CA ASP A 23 -1.93 10.36 -3.93
C ASP A 23 -2.36 9.97 -5.36
N ASN A 24 -3.64 9.62 -5.52
CA ASN A 24 -4.28 9.30 -6.79
C ASN A 24 -3.60 8.19 -7.60
N ILE A 25 -3.13 7.12 -6.93
CA ILE A 25 -2.57 5.98 -7.65
C ILE A 25 -3.68 5.19 -8.35
N PRO A 26 -3.55 4.91 -9.66
CA PRO A 26 -4.46 4.02 -10.36
C PRO A 26 -4.43 2.59 -9.80
N LYS A 27 -5.58 1.92 -9.76
CA LYS A 27 -5.66 0.58 -9.14
C LYS A 27 -4.77 -0.45 -9.81
N ASP A 28 -4.56 -0.35 -11.13
CA ASP A 28 -3.70 -1.26 -11.90
C ASP A 28 -2.20 -1.11 -11.57
N LYS A 29 -1.81 0.00 -10.95
CA LYS A 29 -0.43 0.26 -10.52
C LYS A 29 -0.15 -0.04 -9.06
N LEU A 30 -1.20 -0.08 -8.24
CA LEU A 30 -1.07 -0.22 -6.79
C LEU A 30 -0.34 -1.51 -6.37
N ILE A 31 -0.72 -2.66 -6.93
CA ILE A 31 -0.09 -3.94 -6.59
C ILE A 31 1.40 -3.93 -6.97
N SER A 32 1.72 -3.48 -8.18
CA SER A 32 3.10 -3.39 -8.64
C SER A 32 3.93 -2.48 -7.76
N LEU A 33 3.40 -1.32 -7.36
CA LEU A 33 4.04 -0.43 -6.40
C LEU A 33 4.31 -1.14 -5.07
N LEU A 34 3.31 -1.79 -4.48
CA LEU A 34 3.46 -2.45 -3.18
C LEU A 34 4.55 -3.53 -3.20
N VAL A 35 4.69 -4.25 -4.32
CA VAL A 35 5.80 -5.20 -4.52
C VAL A 35 7.16 -4.49 -4.48
N HIS A 36 7.33 -3.36 -5.16
CA HIS A 36 8.59 -2.61 -5.11
C HIS A 36 8.87 -2.03 -3.72
N LEU A 37 7.85 -1.53 -3.03
CA LEU A 37 7.98 -1.02 -1.65
C LEU A 37 8.41 -2.10 -0.66
N SER A 38 8.10 -3.37 -0.92
CA SER A 38 8.55 -4.50 -0.09
C SER A 38 10.05 -4.71 -0.11
N GLU A 39 10.74 -4.20 -1.14
CA GLU A 39 12.20 -4.28 -1.25
C GLU A 39 12.92 -3.14 -0.49
N LEU A 40 12.18 -2.14 0.00
CA LEU A 40 12.78 -0.99 0.68
C LEU A 40 13.11 -1.32 2.15
N PRO A 41 14.40 -1.31 2.53
CA PRO A 41 14.82 -1.82 3.83
C PRO A 41 14.49 -0.90 5.00
N CYS A 42 14.16 0.37 4.73
CA CYS A 42 13.92 1.38 5.75
C CYS A 42 12.51 1.98 5.71
N LEU A 43 11.61 1.47 4.87
CA LEU A 43 10.27 2.04 4.75
C LEU A 43 9.43 1.76 5.99
N HIS A 44 9.20 2.78 6.79
CA HIS A 44 8.48 2.72 8.06
C HIS A 44 7.06 3.28 7.97
N ALA A 45 6.80 4.21 7.03
CA ALA A 45 5.51 4.85 6.89
C ALA A 45 5.03 4.87 5.44
N LEU A 46 3.79 4.46 5.22
CA LEU A 46 3.14 4.41 3.91
C LEU A 46 1.79 5.13 3.99
N ASN A 47 1.57 6.09 3.10
CA ASN A 47 0.27 6.72 2.92
C ASN A 47 -0.14 6.58 1.46
N ILE A 48 -1.25 5.90 1.20
CA ILE A 48 -1.76 5.65 -0.14
C ILE A 48 -3.20 6.14 -0.24
N GLN A 49 -3.46 6.93 -1.28
CA GLN A 49 -4.80 7.28 -1.72
C GLN A 49 -5.03 6.82 -3.15
N THR A 50 -6.10 6.07 -3.37
CA THR A 50 -6.53 5.60 -4.70
C THR A 50 -7.74 6.40 -5.18
N THR A 51 -7.85 6.61 -6.50
CA THR A 51 -9.02 7.27 -7.11
C THR A 51 -10.03 6.30 -7.69
N ASP A 52 -9.61 5.07 -7.95
CA ASP A 52 -10.41 4.09 -8.67
C ASP A 52 -11.12 3.16 -7.69
N SER A 53 -12.34 2.73 -8.03
CA SER A 53 -13.06 1.72 -7.25
C SER A 53 -12.32 0.37 -7.32
N ILE A 54 -12.06 -0.19 -6.14
CA ILE A 54 -11.41 -1.50 -5.98
C ILE A 54 -12.42 -2.49 -5.38
N GLU A 55 -12.70 -3.56 -6.13
CA GLU A 55 -13.71 -4.57 -5.77
C GLU A 55 -13.17 -5.57 -4.73
N ASP A 56 -11.88 -5.93 -4.81
CA ASP A 56 -11.22 -6.86 -3.87
C ASP A 56 -9.98 -6.22 -3.26
N LEU A 57 -10.00 -6.08 -1.93
CA LEU A 57 -8.94 -5.47 -1.14
C LEU A 57 -8.00 -6.49 -0.50
N ASN A 58 -8.32 -7.79 -0.55
CA ASN A 58 -7.61 -8.82 0.21
C ASN A 58 -6.13 -8.87 -0.18
N GLN A 59 -5.83 -8.83 -1.48
CA GLN A 59 -4.45 -8.85 -1.96
C GLN A 59 -3.67 -7.59 -1.53
N ILE A 60 -4.31 -6.41 -1.56
CA ILE A 60 -3.69 -5.15 -1.15
C ILE A 60 -3.34 -5.20 0.34
N TYR A 61 -4.27 -5.66 1.17
CA TYR A 61 -4.03 -5.81 2.60
C TYR A 61 -2.93 -6.83 2.90
N GLN A 62 -2.94 -8.00 2.25
CA GLN A 62 -1.89 -9.00 2.43
C GLN A 62 -0.51 -8.43 2.11
N LEU A 63 -0.37 -7.67 1.01
CA LEU A 63 0.89 -7.04 0.64
C LEU A 63 1.33 -5.99 1.67
N ILE A 64 0.43 -5.08 2.06
CA ILE A 64 0.73 -4.06 3.06
C ILE A 64 1.17 -4.68 4.39
N PHE A 65 0.44 -5.69 4.88
CA PHE A 65 0.77 -6.37 6.14
C PHE A 65 2.04 -7.24 6.05
N SER A 66 2.50 -7.54 4.83
CA SER A 66 3.77 -8.26 4.61
C SER A 66 5.00 -7.33 4.58
N LEU A 67 4.82 -6.01 4.58
CA LEU A 67 5.94 -5.06 4.52
C LEU A 67 6.77 -5.12 5.81
N PRO A 68 8.05 -5.52 5.74
CA PRO A 68 8.80 -6.04 6.90
C PRO A 68 9.18 -4.99 7.94
N LYS A 69 9.12 -3.70 7.59
CA LYS A 69 9.51 -2.59 8.46
C LYS A 69 8.42 -1.54 8.61
N LEU A 70 7.24 -1.78 8.02
CA LEU A 70 6.17 -0.81 8.02
C LEU A 70 5.54 -0.71 9.40
N LYS A 71 5.67 0.44 10.03
CA LYS A 71 5.10 0.76 11.35
C LYS A 71 3.83 1.57 11.27
N SER A 72 3.71 2.43 10.26
CA SER A 72 2.56 3.30 10.06
C SER A 72 1.99 3.13 8.66
N ASN A 73 0.69 2.90 8.57
CA ASN A 73 -0.03 2.82 7.31
C ASN A 73 -1.31 3.65 7.35
N GLU A 74 -1.46 4.55 6.38
CA GLU A 74 -2.72 5.21 6.08
C GLU A 74 -3.17 4.84 4.67
N LEU A 75 -4.37 4.29 4.55
CA LEU A 75 -4.93 3.83 3.30
C LEU A 75 -6.30 4.45 3.08
N TYR A 76 -6.46 5.21 2.00
CA TYR A 76 -7.73 5.78 1.57
C TYR A 76 -8.11 5.17 0.23
N LEU A 77 -9.16 4.36 0.25
CA LEU A 77 -9.63 3.62 -0.92
C LEU A 77 -11.02 4.09 -1.33
N CYS A 78 -11.18 4.43 -2.61
CA CYS A 78 -12.50 4.49 -3.22
C CYS A 78 -12.97 3.05 -3.42
N GLY A 79 -14.15 2.69 -2.92
CA GLY A 79 -14.65 1.31 -3.03
C GLY A 79 -16.17 1.25 -3.05
N CYS A 80 -16.74 0.54 -4.01
CA CYS A 80 -18.14 0.14 -3.96
C CYS A 80 -18.25 -1.10 -3.06
N GLU A 81 -19.05 -1.04 -1.99
CA GLU A 81 -19.47 -2.17 -1.14
C GLU A 81 -18.40 -3.28 -0.96
N CYS A 82 -17.25 -2.95 -0.36
CA CYS A 82 -16.21 -3.94 -0.14
C CYS A 82 -16.59 -4.90 1.00
N SER A 83 -16.69 -6.19 0.74
CA SER A 83 -16.70 -7.23 1.77
C SER A 83 -15.27 -7.43 2.30
N ILE A 84 -14.90 -6.65 3.32
CA ILE A 84 -13.57 -6.72 3.91
C ILE A 84 -13.42 -8.06 4.65
N SER A 85 -12.63 -8.97 4.07
CA SER A 85 -12.16 -10.15 4.77
C SER A 85 -10.83 -9.80 5.41
N ILE A 86 -10.84 -9.32 6.66
CA ILE A 86 -9.58 -9.08 7.38
C ILE A 86 -8.85 -10.42 7.45
N PRO A 87 -7.62 -10.55 6.91
CA PRO A 87 -6.90 -11.81 6.94
C PRO A 87 -6.75 -12.27 8.39
N VAL A 88 -7.33 -13.44 8.69
CA VAL A 88 -7.22 -14.05 10.01
C VAL A 88 -5.76 -14.42 10.21
N SER A 89 -5.14 -13.81 11.23
CA SER A 89 -3.78 -14.10 11.66
C SER A 89 -3.56 -15.60 11.77
N ASN A 90 -2.86 -16.18 10.81
CA ASN A 90 -2.13 -17.42 11.03
C ASN A 90 -0.96 -17.05 11.95
N ASN A 91 -0.95 -17.58 13.17
CA ASN A 91 -0.10 -17.27 14.34
C ASN A 91 1.44 -17.32 14.14
N THR A 92 1.94 -17.20 12.92
CA THR A 92 3.33 -17.33 12.52
C THR A 92 3.97 -16.01 12.07
N LYS A 93 3.18 -14.96 11.74
CA LYS A 93 3.72 -13.66 11.31
C LYS A 93 2.87 -12.50 11.84
N ILE A 94 3.38 -11.83 12.88
CA ILE A 94 2.80 -10.58 13.39
C ILE A 94 3.30 -9.45 12.48
N SER A 95 2.38 -8.65 11.94
CA SER A 95 2.71 -7.44 11.19
C SER A 95 3.44 -6.42 12.08
N PRO A 96 4.48 -5.73 11.60
CA PRO A 96 5.17 -4.67 12.36
C PRO A 96 4.37 -3.37 12.49
N ILE A 97 3.17 -3.29 11.91
CA ILE A 97 2.34 -2.08 11.93
C ILE A 97 1.86 -1.77 13.35
N GLU A 98 2.25 -0.62 13.85
CA GLU A 98 1.87 -0.03 15.14
C GLU A 98 0.68 0.94 14.98
N TYR A 99 0.57 1.58 13.80
CA TYR A 99 -0.48 2.56 13.50
C TYR A 99 -1.14 2.26 12.15
N LEU A 100 -2.46 2.06 12.17
CA LEU A 100 -3.25 1.75 10.98
C LEU A 100 -4.47 2.67 10.89
N LYS A 101 -4.61 3.35 9.75
CA LYS A 101 -5.82 4.10 9.39
C LYS A 101 -6.31 3.62 8.03
N ILE A 102 -7.56 3.18 7.96
CA ILE A 102 -8.20 2.76 6.72
C ILE A 102 -9.47 3.59 6.54
N GLY A 103 -9.58 4.28 5.42
CA GLY A 103 -10.76 4.99 4.98
C GLY A 103 -11.33 4.37 3.71
N HIS A 104 -12.64 4.18 3.68
CA HIS A 104 -13.40 3.77 2.50
C HIS A 104 -14.40 4.87 2.18
N SER A 105 -14.50 5.25 0.90
CA SER A 105 -15.50 6.19 0.38
C SER A 105 -16.34 5.57 -0.71
#